data_AF-A0A356TBE9-F1
#
_entry.id   AF-A0A356TBE9-F1
#
_cell.length_a   1.000
_cell.length_b   1.000
_cell.length_c   1.000
_cell.angle_alpha   90.00
_cell.angle_beta   90.00
_cell.angle_gamma   90.00
#
_symmetry.space_group_name_H-M   'P 1'
#
loop_
_entity.id
_entity.type
_entity.pdbx_description
1 polymer ?
#
loop_
_entity_poly.entity_id
_entity_poly.type
_entity_poly.pdbx_seq_one_letter_code
_entity_poly.pdbx_strand_id
1 'polypeptide(L)'
;FHILGIETRETSHAALLAWLLDPHASHGMGPEPLRRFILLAARMDASGSMLDAVDIDHLDLADALTETEQWIDVPGTERRRRLDILVSAALPGEADAKPVLVLEYKVDATEGEDQTADYARWAATQPLQFGEREVLPLQVYLCPVVSDDCAPASPFVTMGYDAYLGWADGVSGLEKTEQAAMLLDEWRACLQVRNDVVDEAQEALTAKLEENHGDALALLRGAGRPELAAYQHVVDQHAEVLTQLGVRIRRRGRASKGYSGTVALTREVLQASLDETLWSISGGGGSLRAVLLPFVRQVATWANSKERLSGLRMQLFADRPKNGRFRIVLEVVGDLAGADRETSLAMRLHGGDAVRAALEAVDDGLPFRQKATCVRFDVDVPAIGEVEADTDDAAAAYRGALERVAARVARLEGALVAWCDSALPRQLEDAQGST
;
A
#
# COMPACT_ATOMS: atom_id res chain seq x y z
N PHE A 1 18.56 4.18 0.50
CA PHE A 1 17.46 4.19 1.50
C PHE A 1 16.98 2.79 1.95
N HIS A 2 17.13 1.76 1.11
CA HIS A 2 16.74 0.37 1.38
C HIS A 2 17.25 -0.25 2.70
N ILE A 3 18.56 -0.12 2.99
CA ILE A 3 19.17 -0.65 4.22
C ILE A 3 18.55 -0.01 5.48
N LEU A 4 18.02 1.21 5.37
CA LEU A 4 17.37 1.94 6.47
C LEU A 4 15.89 1.58 6.62
N GLY A 5 15.31 0.79 5.70
CA GLY A 5 13.88 0.49 5.70
C GLY A 5 13.04 1.75 5.55
N ILE A 6 13.51 2.73 4.78
CA ILE A 6 12.80 4.00 4.54
C ILE A 6 11.70 3.82 3.49
N GLU A 7 11.90 2.89 2.56
CA GLU A 7 10.99 2.52 1.47
C GLU A 7 9.60 2.04 1.95
N THR A 8 9.50 1.61 3.22
CA THR A 8 8.25 1.20 3.87
C THR A 8 7.74 2.24 4.90
N ARG A 9 8.38 3.41 5.04
CA ARG A 9 8.03 4.42 6.06
C ARG A 9 7.19 5.54 5.48
N GLU A 10 5.87 5.45 5.67
CA GLU A 10 4.89 6.48 5.27
C GLU A 10 5.33 7.89 5.69
N THR A 11 5.69 8.09 6.95
CA THR A 11 6.09 9.41 7.47
C THR A 11 7.34 9.97 6.80
N SER A 12 8.31 9.12 6.44
CA SER A 12 9.54 9.59 5.78
C SER A 12 9.26 10.00 4.33
N HIS A 13 8.40 9.26 3.64
CA HIS A 13 7.96 9.61 2.29
C HIS A 13 7.10 10.87 2.29
N ALA A 14 6.16 11.00 3.23
CA ALA A 14 5.32 12.18 3.39
C ALA A 14 6.16 13.43 3.74
N ALA A 15 7.14 13.30 4.63
CA ALA A 15 8.04 14.41 4.98
C ALA A 15 8.91 14.86 3.79
N LEU A 16 9.43 13.91 2.99
CA LEU A 16 10.18 14.25 1.80
C LEU A 16 9.29 14.90 0.74
N LEU A 17 8.07 14.40 0.55
CA LEU A 17 7.09 15.03 -0.33
C LEU A 17 6.78 16.46 0.14
N ALA A 18 6.47 16.65 1.42
CA ALA A 18 6.22 17.97 1.98
C ALA A 18 7.41 18.91 1.78
N TRP A 19 8.64 18.43 1.99
CA TRP A 19 9.85 19.20 1.70
C TRP A 19 9.95 19.59 0.23
N LEU A 20 9.59 18.72 -0.72
CA LEU A 20 9.58 19.04 -2.15
C LEU A 20 8.45 19.99 -2.55
N LEU A 21 7.32 19.95 -1.83
CA LEU A 21 6.16 20.81 -2.07
C LEU A 21 6.28 22.19 -1.41
N ASP A 22 7.23 22.39 -0.50
CA ASP A 22 7.45 23.65 0.19
C ASP A 22 8.25 24.63 -0.69
N PRO A 23 7.66 25.74 -1.19
CA PRO A 23 8.36 26.71 -2.03
C PRO A 23 9.59 27.34 -1.36
N HIS A 24 9.64 27.34 -0.02
CA HIS A 24 10.70 27.95 0.78
C HIS A 24 11.75 26.93 1.25
N ALA A 25 11.59 25.66 0.91
CA ALA A 25 12.53 24.62 1.32
C ALA A 25 13.87 24.71 0.56
N SER A 26 14.88 24.09 1.15
CA SER A 26 16.28 24.13 0.69
C SER A 26 16.56 23.32 -0.60
N HIS A 27 15.54 22.84 -1.31
CA HIS A 27 15.71 22.07 -2.53
C HIS A 27 16.06 22.93 -3.76
N GLY A 28 15.80 24.24 -3.71
CA GLY A 28 16.19 25.20 -4.75
C GLY A 28 15.31 25.22 -6.00
N MET A 29 14.13 24.61 -5.96
CA MET A 29 13.21 24.53 -7.11
C MET A 29 12.05 25.54 -7.04
N GLY A 30 11.99 26.32 -5.95
CA GLY A 30 10.90 27.27 -5.71
C GLY A 30 9.51 26.59 -5.70
N PRO A 31 8.45 27.28 -6.13
CA PRO A 31 7.06 26.76 -6.09
C PRO A 31 6.73 25.75 -7.19
N GLU A 32 7.66 25.48 -8.10
CA GLU A 32 7.37 24.70 -9.31
C GLU A 32 6.97 23.24 -9.03
N PRO A 33 7.60 22.49 -8.09
CA PRO A 33 7.13 21.15 -7.75
C PRO A 33 5.69 21.15 -7.24
N LEU A 34 5.34 22.12 -6.37
CA LEU A 34 3.98 22.29 -5.84
C LEU A 34 2.98 22.58 -6.94
N ARG A 35 3.28 23.56 -7.80
CA ARG A 35 2.44 23.92 -8.95
C ARG A 35 2.15 22.71 -9.83
N ARG A 36 3.18 21.95 -10.19
CA ARG A 36 3.03 20.73 -11.01
C ARG A 36 2.23 19.65 -10.32
N PHE A 37 2.39 19.50 -9.01
CA PHE A 37 1.66 18.50 -8.22
C PHE A 37 0.17 18.83 -8.18
N ILE A 38 -0.17 20.08 -7.87
CA ILE A 38 -1.54 20.58 -7.80
C ILE A 38 -2.24 20.47 -9.17
N LEU A 39 -1.55 20.83 -10.26
CA LEU A 39 -2.10 20.66 -11.63
C LEU A 39 -2.35 19.20 -12.00
N LEU A 40 -1.44 18.28 -11.60
CA LEU A 40 -1.64 16.85 -11.80
C LEU A 40 -2.87 16.36 -11.03
N ALA A 41 -3.01 16.75 -9.76
CA ALA A 41 -4.16 16.38 -8.94
C ALA A 41 -5.49 16.92 -9.51
N ALA A 42 -5.52 18.20 -9.90
CA ALA A 42 -6.69 18.82 -10.50
C ALA A 42 -7.12 18.13 -11.81
N ARG A 43 -6.17 17.74 -12.65
CA ARG A 43 -6.47 16.99 -13.89
C ARG A 43 -7.10 15.61 -13.62
N MET A 44 -6.79 15.04 -12.46
CA MET A 44 -7.31 13.73 -12.04
C MET A 44 -8.65 13.84 -11.28
N ASP A 45 -9.09 15.04 -10.92
CA ASP A 45 -10.42 15.25 -10.33
C ASP A 45 -11.51 15.08 -11.40
N ALA A 46 -12.38 14.09 -11.20
CA ALA A 46 -13.55 13.86 -12.04
C ALA A 46 -14.82 14.51 -11.49
N SER A 47 -14.81 15.01 -10.24
CA SER A 47 -15.97 15.60 -9.59
C SER A 47 -16.27 17.02 -10.09
N GLY A 48 -15.24 17.77 -10.48
CA GLY A 48 -15.33 19.17 -10.89
C GLY A 48 -15.72 20.12 -9.75
N SER A 49 -15.67 19.64 -8.50
CA SER A 49 -16.04 20.39 -7.29
C SER A 49 -14.85 20.97 -6.55
N MET A 50 -13.63 20.57 -6.91
CA MET A 50 -12.38 21.09 -6.37
C MET A 50 -11.71 22.07 -7.36
N LEU A 51 -10.57 22.64 -6.95
CA LEU A 51 -9.75 23.52 -7.78
C LEU A 51 -9.41 22.88 -9.14
N ASP A 52 -9.60 23.65 -10.21
CA ASP A 52 -9.13 23.30 -11.55
C ASP A 52 -7.91 24.14 -11.98
N ALA A 53 -7.42 23.89 -13.20
CA ALA A 53 -6.24 24.57 -13.74
C ALA A 53 -6.37 26.10 -13.79
N VAL A 54 -7.58 26.63 -14.01
CA VAL A 54 -7.82 28.08 -14.05
C VAL A 54 -7.75 28.66 -12.64
N ASP A 55 -8.35 27.98 -11.66
CA ASP A 55 -8.30 28.41 -10.26
C ASP A 55 -6.86 28.42 -9.74
N ILE A 56 -6.05 27.43 -10.15
CA ILE A 56 -4.63 27.30 -9.75
C ILE A 56 -3.77 28.45 -10.26
N ASP A 57 -4.07 29.00 -11.44
CA ASP A 57 -3.34 30.16 -11.98
C ASP A 57 -3.57 31.45 -11.17
N HIS A 58 -4.64 31.49 -10.37
CA HIS A 58 -4.94 32.59 -9.47
C HIS A 58 -4.30 32.45 -8.08
N LEU A 59 -3.72 31.30 -7.75
CA LEU A 59 -3.06 31.06 -6.46
C LEU A 59 -1.65 31.64 -6.43
N ASP A 60 -1.32 32.34 -5.35
CA ASP A 60 0.07 32.67 -5.05
C ASP A 60 0.76 31.47 -4.38
N LEU A 61 1.34 30.61 -5.21
CA LEU A 61 2.08 29.44 -4.74
C LEU A 61 3.51 29.78 -4.30
N ALA A 62 4.02 30.99 -4.54
CA ALA A 62 5.39 31.34 -4.15
C ALA A 62 5.53 31.51 -2.63
N ASP A 63 4.47 31.97 -1.97
CA ASP A 63 4.37 32.14 -0.52
C ASP A 63 3.47 31.06 0.14
N ALA A 64 3.28 29.91 -0.52
CA ALA A 64 2.48 28.83 0.03
C ALA A 64 3.15 28.17 1.23
N LEU A 65 2.36 27.85 2.25
CA LEU A 65 2.78 27.20 3.47
C LEU A 65 2.50 25.70 3.38
N THR A 66 3.53 24.87 3.51
CA THR A 66 3.40 23.41 3.55
C THR A 66 3.65 22.91 4.97
N GLU A 67 2.63 22.29 5.56
CA GLU A 67 2.66 21.77 6.92
C GLU A 67 2.49 20.25 6.92
N THR A 68 3.26 19.56 7.77
CA THR A 68 3.12 18.12 7.99
C THR A 68 2.51 17.84 9.35
N GLU A 69 1.77 16.73 9.46
CA GLU A 69 1.24 16.25 10.74
C GLU A 69 0.28 17.25 11.44
N GLN A 70 -0.43 18.07 10.66
CA GLN A 70 -1.33 19.10 11.17
C GLN A 70 -2.62 18.51 11.75
N TRP A 71 -3.03 18.97 12.94
CA TRP A 71 -4.24 18.47 13.61
C TRP A 71 -5.47 19.32 13.29
N ILE A 72 -6.52 18.67 12.81
CA ILE A 72 -7.82 19.27 12.50
C ILE A 72 -8.91 18.76 13.45
N ASP A 73 -9.89 19.61 13.73
CA ASP A 73 -11.09 19.24 14.45
C ASP A 73 -12.17 18.82 13.45
N VAL A 74 -12.75 17.62 13.64
CA VAL A 74 -13.70 17.05 12.69
C VAL A 74 -15.09 17.64 12.91
N PRO A 75 -15.68 18.37 11.94
CA PRO A 75 -16.94 19.07 12.12
C PRO A 75 -18.07 18.18 12.63
N GLY A 76 -18.82 18.69 13.61
CA GLY A 76 -19.95 17.99 14.23
C GLY A 76 -19.54 16.82 15.13
N THR A 77 -18.26 16.71 15.51
CA THR A 77 -17.76 15.67 16.43
C THR A 77 -16.71 16.24 17.38
N GLU A 78 -16.41 15.53 18.48
CA GLU A 78 -15.29 15.85 19.38
C GLU A 78 -13.96 15.22 18.91
N ARG A 79 -13.96 14.55 17.74
CA ARG A 79 -12.78 13.86 17.22
C ARG A 79 -11.80 14.86 16.59
N ARG A 80 -10.52 14.59 16.76
CA ARG A 80 -9.43 15.25 16.04
C ARG A 80 -8.74 14.26 15.11
N ARG A 81 -8.28 14.74 13.96
CA ARG A 81 -7.49 13.95 13.00
C ARG A 81 -6.22 14.68 12.64
N ARG A 82 -5.23 13.93 12.17
CA ARG A 82 -3.91 14.43 11.83
C ARG A 82 -3.67 14.22 10.35
N LEU A 83 -3.62 15.31 9.59
CA LEU A 83 -3.30 15.32 8.16
C LEU A 83 -1.82 14.98 7.96
N ASP A 84 -1.50 14.20 6.93
CA ASP A 84 -0.10 13.93 6.59
C ASP A 84 0.57 15.19 6.03
N ILE A 85 -0.07 15.85 5.05
CA ILE A 85 0.37 17.12 4.49
C ILE A 85 -0.83 18.04 4.24
N LEU A 86 -0.69 19.30 4.62
CA LEU A 86 -1.61 20.39 4.31
C LEU A 86 -0.81 21.50 3.61
N VAL A 87 -1.32 21.99 2.48
CA VAL A 87 -0.78 23.20 1.85
C VAL A 87 -1.83 24.30 1.91
N SER A 88 -1.40 25.47 2.37
CA SER A 88 -2.21 26.69 2.36
C SER A 88 -1.56 27.76 1.48
N ALA A 89 -2.36 28.50 0.71
CA ALA A 89 -1.88 29.56 -0.16
C ALA A 89 -2.77 30.80 -0.02
N ALA A 90 -2.22 31.97 -0.36
CA ALA A 90 -3.00 33.21 -0.40
C ALA A 90 -3.92 33.23 -1.62
N LEU A 91 -5.16 33.70 -1.44
CA LEU A 91 -6.10 33.95 -2.52
C LEU A 91 -6.21 35.46 -2.79
N PRO A 92 -6.48 35.87 -4.05
CA PRO A 92 -6.70 37.27 -4.38
C PRO A 92 -7.83 37.88 -3.56
N GLY A 93 -7.52 38.91 -2.77
CA GLY A 93 -8.50 39.62 -1.95
C GLY A 93 -8.75 39.01 -0.57
N GLU A 94 -8.04 37.95 -0.21
CA GLU A 94 -8.08 37.35 1.13
C GLU A 94 -6.83 37.72 1.93
N ALA A 95 -7.02 38.04 3.21
CA ALA A 95 -5.93 38.45 4.10
C ALA A 95 -5.14 37.25 4.66
N ASP A 96 -5.82 36.11 4.82
CA ASP A 96 -5.25 34.90 5.42
C ASP A 96 -5.05 33.83 4.35
N ALA A 97 -3.96 33.07 4.46
CA ALA A 97 -3.76 31.89 3.63
C ALA A 97 -4.86 30.86 3.89
N LYS A 98 -5.35 30.22 2.83
CA LYS A 98 -6.40 29.20 2.90
C LYS A 98 -5.87 27.83 2.50
N PRO A 99 -6.42 26.75 3.08
CA PRO A 99 -6.16 25.38 2.63
C PRO A 99 -6.45 25.21 1.14
N VAL A 100 -5.46 24.83 0.34
CA VAL A 100 -5.62 24.56 -1.09
C VAL A 100 -5.39 23.10 -1.46
N LEU A 101 -4.60 22.36 -0.66
CA LEU A 101 -4.32 20.94 -0.86
C LEU A 101 -4.29 20.20 0.47
N VAL A 102 -5.00 19.10 0.55
CA VAL A 102 -4.95 18.10 1.62
C VAL A 102 -4.43 16.81 1.04
N LEU A 103 -3.39 16.24 1.63
CA LEU A 103 -2.78 15.00 1.15
C LEU A 103 -2.66 13.97 2.28
N GLU A 104 -3.16 12.76 2.00
CA GLU A 104 -2.93 11.56 2.81
C GLU A 104 -1.98 10.64 2.04
N TYR A 105 -0.89 10.19 2.68
CA TYR A 105 0.15 9.39 2.06
C TYR A 105 0.15 7.96 2.61
N LYS A 106 -0.03 6.97 1.75
CA LYS A 106 0.00 5.55 2.12
C LYS A 106 1.08 4.77 1.37
N VAL A 107 1.76 3.91 2.12
CA VAL A 107 2.80 2.99 1.65
C VAL A 107 2.28 1.57 1.71
N ASP A 108 1.69 1.14 2.82
CA ASP A 108 1.13 -0.20 2.97
C ASP A 108 -0.39 -0.06 3.04
N ALA A 109 -1.03 -0.14 1.86
CA ALA A 109 -2.44 0.14 1.67
C ALA A 109 -3.33 -0.57 2.71
N THR A 110 -3.75 0.18 3.72
CA THR A 110 -5.02 0.02 4.41
C THR A 110 -5.41 1.37 4.97
N GLU A 111 -6.51 1.90 4.48
CA GLU A 111 -7.17 3.07 5.07
C GLU A 111 -7.56 2.78 6.52
N GLY A 112 -7.41 3.76 7.42
CA GLY A 112 -8.10 3.74 8.70
C GLY A 112 -9.57 4.10 8.49
N GLU A 113 -10.50 3.38 9.13
CA GLU A 113 -11.94 3.66 9.00
C GLU A 113 -12.24 5.16 9.22
N ASP A 114 -12.96 5.73 8.25
CA ASP A 114 -13.46 7.11 8.18
C ASP A 114 -12.41 8.23 8.10
N GLN A 115 -11.12 7.95 7.96
CA GLN A 115 -10.09 9.00 7.99
C GLN A 115 -10.26 10.01 6.85
N THR A 116 -10.41 9.55 5.61
CA THR A 116 -10.60 10.41 4.44
C THR A 116 -11.97 11.10 4.45
N ALA A 117 -13.00 10.44 4.99
CA ALA A 117 -14.33 11.03 5.18
C ALA A 117 -14.31 12.18 6.20
N ASP A 118 -13.54 12.04 7.28
CA ASP A 118 -13.33 13.10 8.28
C ASP A 118 -12.62 14.31 7.67
N TYR A 119 -11.62 14.08 6.82
CA TYR A 119 -10.93 15.12 6.08
C TYR A 119 -11.85 15.83 5.09
N ALA A 120 -12.66 15.08 4.35
CA ALA A 120 -13.61 15.65 3.41
C ALA A 120 -14.64 16.54 4.10
N ARG A 121 -15.14 16.13 5.27
CA ARG A 121 -16.03 16.98 6.08
C ARG A 121 -15.36 18.25 6.56
N TRP A 122 -14.09 18.18 6.97
CA TRP A 122 -13.33 19.37 7.34
C TRP A 122 -13.08 20.27 6.13
N ALA A 123 -12.65 19.74 4.99
CA ALA A 123 -12.39 20.50 3.77
C ALA A 123 -13.66 21.20 3.25
N ALA A 124 -14.83 20.59 3.42
CA ALA A 124 -16.12 21.21 3.11
C ALA A 124 -16.44 22.47 3.97
N THR A 125 -15.74 22.67 5.09
CA THR A 125 -15.84 23.90 5.90
C THR A 125 -14.80 24.96 5.52
N GLN A 126 -13.95 24.66 4.53
CA GLN A 126 -12.88 25.52 4.04
C GLN A 126 -13.08 25.85 2.54
N PRO A 127 -14.26 26.34 2.11
CA PRO A 127 -14.48 26.67 0.70
C PRO A 127 -13.55 27.79 0.25
N LEU A 128 -13.16 27.74 -1.02
CA LEU A 128 -12.31 28.71 -1.69
C LEU A 128 -13.15 29.52 -2.69
N GLN A 129 -13.04 30.84 -2.65
CA GLN A 129 -13.84 31.72 -3.49
C GLN A 129 -13.01 32.30 -4.64
N PHE A 130 -13.43 32.02 -5.88
CA PHE A 130 -12.85 32.58 -7.10
C PHE A 130 -13.95 33.34 -7.86
N GLY A 131 -14.07 34.64 -7.58
CA GLY A 131 -15.14 35.47 -8.16
C GLY A 131 -16.52 35.01 -7.65
N GLU A 132 -17.39 34.55 -8.55
CA GLU A 132 -18.72 33.99 -8.21
C GLU A 132 -18.68 32.47 -7.95
N ARG A 133 -17.55 31.81 -8.20
CA ARG A 133 -17.40 30.36 -8.07
C ARG A 133 -16.85 30.00 -6.69
N GLU A 134 -17.52 29.08 -6.03
CA GLU A 134 -17.05 28.43 -4.80
C GLU A 134 -16.54 27.02 -5.15
N VAL A 135 -15.33 26.68 -4.72
CA VAL A 135 -14.72 25.35 -4.92
C VAL A 135 -14.12 24.83 -3.61
N LEU A 136 -13.91 23.52 -3.55
CA LEU A 136 -13.26 22.88 -2.41
C LEU A 136 -11.72 22.81 -2.60
N PRO A 137 -10.96 22.76 -1.49
CA PRO A 137 -9.54 22.41 -1.54
C PRO A 137 -9.35 21.06 -2.24
N LEU A 138 -8.25 20.92 -2.98
CA LEU A 138 -7.88 19.63 -3.57
C LEU A 138 -7.59 18.61 -2.48
N GLN A 139 -8.15 17.43 -2.62
CA GLN A 139 -8.00 16.33 -1.68
C GLN A 139 -7.36 15.16 -2.40
N VAL A 140 -6.16 14.77 -1.98
CA VAL A 140 -5.35 13.75 -2.66
C VAL A 140 -5.04 12.59 -1.72
N TYR A 141 -5.33 11.38 -2.18
CA TYR A 141 -4.94 10.15 -1.54
C TYR A 141 -3.84 9.50 -2.36
N LEU A 142 -2.61 9.56 -1.84
CA LEU A 142 -1.43 9.05 -2.54
C LEU A 142 -1.14 7.63 -2.07
N CYS A 143 -1.19 6.66 -2.98
CA CYS A 143 -1.02 5.24 -2.65
C CYS A 143 -0.22 4.49 -3.71
N PRO A 144 0.34 3.30 -3.40
CA PRO A 144 1.20 2.58 -4.34
C PRO A 144 0.41 2.04 -5.53
N VAL A 145 -0.75 1.45 -5.26
CA VAL A 145 -1.66 0.89 -6.26
C VAL A 145 -3.05 1.43 -5.97
N VAL A 146 -3.70 1.98 -7.01
CA VAL A 146 -5.10 2.36 -6.95
C VAL A 146 -5.93 1.08 -6.82
N SER A 147 -6.45 0.79 -5.63
CA SER A 147 -7.27 -0.38 -5.33
C SER A 147 -8.61 0.05 -4.72
N ASP A 148 -9.68 -0.64 -5.09
CA ASP A 148 -11.05 -0.37 -4.61
C ASP A 148 -11.26 -0.74 -3.14
N ASP A 149 -10.48 -1.68 -2.61
CA ASP A 149 -10.60 -2.12 -1.22
C ASP A 149 -10.05 -1.07 -0.22
N CYS A 150 -9.45 0.01 -0.72
CA CYS A 150 -8.92 1.16 0.04
C CYS A 150 -9.23 2.49 -0.66
N ALA A 151 -10.33 2.56 -1.42
CA ALA A 151 -10.73 3.80 -2.09
C ALA A 151 -11.09 4.86 -1.04
N PRO A 152 -10.47 6.06 -1.08
CA PRO A 152 -10.77 7.12 -0.14
C PRO A 152 -12.20 7.63 -0.35
N ALA A 153 -12.76 8.25 0.67
CA ALA A 153 -14.05 8.91 0.57
C ALA A 153 -14.04 10.02 -0.49
N SER A 154 -15.13 10.13 -1.25
CA SER A 154 -15.35 11.29 -2.13
C SER A 154 -15.26 12.60 -1.32
N PRO A 155 -14.61 13.66 -1.83
CA PRO A 155 -14.16 13.85 -3.22
C PRO A 155 -12.68 13.54 -3.46
N PHE A 156 -11.98 12.75 -2.63
CA PHE A 156 -10.55 12.52 -2.79
C PHE A 156 -10.18 11.96 -4.18
N VAL A 157 -9.19 12.60 -4.80
CA VAL A 157 -8.49 12.09 -5.98
C VAL A 157 -7.48 11.04 -5.53
N THR A 158 -7.58 9.83 -6.09
CA THR A 158 -6.58 8.79 -5.82
C THR A 158 -5.41 8.91 -6.79
N MET A 159 -4.22 9.21 -6.26
CA MET A 159 -2.97 9.32 -7.03
C MET A 159 -2.10 8.09 -6.77
N GLY A 160 -2.01 7.21 -7.77
CA GLY A 160 -1.09 6.07 -7.76
C GLY A 160 0.37 6.49 -7.94
N TYR A 161 1.32 5.63 -7.55
CA TYR A 161 2.75 5.94 -7.64
C TYR A 161 3.24 6.27 -9.06
N ASP A 162 2.58 5.86 -10.15
CA ASP A 162 3.08 6.20 -11.48
C ASP A 162 2.75 7.62 -11.90
N ALA A 163 1.56 8.12 -11.57
CA ALA A 163 1.24 9.53 -11.77
C ALA A 163 2.23 10.39 -10.96
N TYR A 164 2.53 9.91 -9.75
CA TYR A 164 3.47 10.53 -8.85
C TYR A 164 4.95 10.43 -9.30
N LEU A 165 5.37 9.31 -9.86
CA LEU A 165 6.69 9.10 -10.45
C LEU A 165 6.85 9.95 -11.71
N GLY A 166 5.81 10.06 -12.54
CA GLY A 166 5.81 10.97 -13.68
C GLY A 166 5.94 12.45 -13.25
N TRP A 167 5.30 12.83 -12.15
CA TRP A 167 5.54 14.13 -11.52
C TRP A 167 6.99 14.26 -11.02
N ALA A 168 7.53 13.26 -10.33
CA ALA A 168 8.91 13.26 -9.84
C ALA A 168 9.94 13.32 -10.97
N ASP A 169 9.68 12.68 -12.11
CA ASP A 169 10.49 12.76 -13.33
C ASP A 169 10.48 14.19 -13.89
N GLY A 170 9.31 14.81 -13.96
CA GLY A 170 9.18 16.21 -14.36
C GLY A 170 9.96 17.15 -13.44
N VAL A 171 9.86 16.95 -12.12
CA VAL A 171 10.60 17.72 -11.11
C VAL A 171 12.11 17.48 -11.19
N SER A 172 12.53 16.27 -11.58
CA SER A 172 13.95 15.93 -11.77
C SER A 172 14.61 16.72 -12.91
N GLY A 173 13.85 17.34 -13.81
CA GLY A 173 14.36 18.25 -14.84
C GLY A 173 14.63 19.68 -14.34
N LEU A 174 14.20 20.04 -13.13
CA LEU A 174 14.37 21.39 -12.59
C LEU A 174 15.79 21.63 -12.07
N GLU A 175 16.22 22.89 -12.11
CA GLU A 175 17.42 23.35 -11.40
C GLU A 175 17.19 23.19 -9.89
N LYS A 176 18.14 22.56 -9.20
CA LYS A 176 18.00 22.12 -7.81
C LYS A 176 19.36 21.96 -7.16
N THR A 177 19.38 21.87 -5.82
CA THR A 177 20.60 21.60 -5.06
C THR A 177 21.08 20.16 -5.26
N GLU A 178 22.37 19.90 -5.01
CA GLU A 178 22.92 18.54 -5.06
C GLU A 178 22.21 17.60 -4.07
N GLN A 179 21.86 18.11 -2.88
CA GLN A 179 21.09 17.37 -1.89
C GLN A 179 19.71 16.97 -2.44
N ALA A 180 19.02 17.89 -3.11
CA ALA A 180 17.72 17.61 -3.73
C ALA A 180 17.83 16.58 -4.85
N ALA A 181 18.87 16.66 -5.68
CA ALA A 181 19.10 15.68 -6.73
C ALA A 181 19.30 14.27 -6.14
N MET A 182 20.18 14.13 -5.14
CA MET A 182 20.42 12.85 -4.47
C MET A 182 19.17 12.30 -3.78
N LEU A 183 18.42 13.14 -3.06
CA LEU A 183 17.19 12.71 -2.38
C LEU A 183 16.09 12.31 -3.37
N LEU A 184 15.93 13.03 -4.48
CA LEU A 184 14.99 12.67 -5.54
C LEU A 184 15.34 11.33 -6.18
N ASP A 185 16.63 11.10 -6.49
CA ASP A 185 17.08 9.84 -7.08
C ASP A 185 16.86 8.65 -6.13
N GLU A 186 17.26 8.79 -4.87
CA GLU A 186 17.07 7.76 -3.83
C GLU A 186 15.58 7.50 -3.57
N TRP A 187 14.77 8.54 -3.59
CA TRP A 187 13.34 8.40 -3.37
C TRP A 187 12.62 7.78 -4.55
N ARG A 188 12.95 8.17 -5.78
CA ARG A 188 12.47 7.51 -7.00
C ARG A 188 12.84 6.03 -6.98
N ALA A 189 14.08 5.69 -6.60
CA ALA A 189 14.48 4.31 -6.41
C ALA A 189 13.60 3.60 -5.35
N CYS A 190 13.26 4.24 -4.23
CA CYS A 190 12.33 3.65 -3.24
C CYS A 190 10.91 3.45 -3.76
N LEU A 191 10.42 4.37 -4.60
CA LEU A 191 9.09 4.30 -5.20
C LEU A 191 9.03 3.24 -6.32
N GLN A 192 10.14 3.01 -7.02
CA GLN A 192 10.30 2.00 -8.08
C GLN A 192 10.60 0.60 -7.52
N VAL A 193 11.34 0.51 -6.41
CA VAL A 193 11.69 -0.77 -5.76
C VAL A 193 10.57 -1.16 -4.80
N ARG A 194 9.47 -1.63 -5.38
CA ARG A 194 8.52 -2.49 -4.66
C ARG A 194 8.17 -3.71 -5.49
N ASN A 195 9.16 -4.59 -5.65
CA ASN A 195 9.03 -6.05 -5.43
C ASN A 195 10.28 -6.90 -5.82
N ASP A 196 11.41 -6.37 -6.32
CA ASP A 196 12.26 -7.23 -7.18
C ASP A 196 13.77 -7.36 -6.84
N VAL A 197 14.29 -6.86 -5.71
CA VAL A 197 15.70 -7.16 -5.36
C VAL A 197 15.76 -8.16 -4.22
N VAL A 198 15.94 -9.43 -4.58
CA VAL A 198 16.50 -10.43 -3.67
C VAL A 198 17.92 -10.00 -3.34
N ASP A 199 18.15 -9.47 -2.14
CA ASP A 199 19.51 -9.30 -1.63
C ASP A 199 20.05 -10.69 -1.25
N GLU A 200 20.83 -11.29 -2.15
CA GLU A 200 21.47 -12.59 -1.95
C GLU A 200 22.28 -12.64 -0.65
N ALA A 201 22.87 -11.52 -0.23
CA ALA A 201 23.60 -11.46 1.04
C ALA A 201 22.64 -11.52 2.23
N GLN A 202 21.47 -10.91 2.13
CA GLN A 202 20.42 -10.97 3.16
C GLN A 202 19.77 -12.35 3.24
N GLU A 203 19.50 -13.01 2.12
CA GLU A 203 19.02 -14.41 2.11
C GLU A 203 20.06 -15.36 2.68
N ALA A 204 21.34 -15.22 2.31
CA ALA A 204 22.42 -16.03 2.86
C ALA A 204 22.60 -15.81 4.37
N LEU A 205 22.42 -14.57 4.85
CA LEU A 205 22.49 -14.27 6.29
C LEU A 205 21.28 -14.85 7.04
N THR A 206 20.08 -14.75 6.46
CA THR A 206 18.85 -15.30 7.05
C THR A 206 18.92 -16.81 7.11
N ALA A 207 19.33 -17.48 6.03
CA ALA A 207 19.55 -18.92 5.99
C ALA A 207 20.59 -19.36 7.02
N LYS A 208 21.71 -18.63 7.17
CA LYS A 208 22.70 -18.91 8.22
C LYS A 208 22.16 -18.72 9.64
N LEU A 209 21.32 -17.72 9.86
CA LEU A 209 20.71 -17.50 11.19
C LEU A 209 19.71 -18.60 11.52
N GLU A 210 18.90 -19.04 10.56
CA GLU A 210 17.96 -20.15 10.73
C GLU A 210 18.68 -21.49 10.90
N GLU A 211 19.77 -21.73 10.18
CA GLU A 211 20.59 -22.93 10.32
C GLU A 211 21.30 -22.99 11.69
N ASN A 212 21.92 -21.89 12.13
CA ASN A 212 22.73 -21.88 13.35
C ASN A 212 21.91 -21.66 14.63
N HIS A 213 20.72 -21.06 14.52
CA HIS A 213 19.92 -20.63 15.68
C HIS A 213 18.43 -20.96 15.55
N GLY A 214 18.06 -21.94 14.72
CA GLY A 214 16.68 -22.34 14.46
C GLY A 214 15.85 -22.59 15.72
N ASP A 215 16.40 -23.30 16.71
CA ASP A 215 15.71 -23.59 17.97
C ASP A 215 15.45 -22.33 18.80
N ALA A 216 16.42 -21.42 18.88
CA ALA A 216 16.27 -20.15 19.59
C ALA A 216 15.29 -19.22 18.88
N LEU A 217 15.29 -19.23 17.54
CA LEU A 217 14.34 -18.48 16.72
C LEU A 217 12.92 -19.04 16.89
N ALA A 218 12.75 -20.36 16.96
CA ALA A 218 11.46 -20.99 17.25
C ALA A 218 10.96 -20.65 18.67
N LEU A 219 11.86 -20.64 19.66
CA LEU A 219 11.57 -20.27 21.05
C LEU A 219 11.15 -18.79 21.15
N LEU A 220 11.84 -17.89 20.45
CA LEU A 220 11.47 -16.46 20.37
C LEU A 220 10.16 -16.25 19.60
N ARG A 221 9.90 -17.03 18.55
CA ARG A 221 8.64 -16.99 17.78
C ARG A 221 7.46 -17.46 18.63
N GLY A 222 7.66 -18.37 19.58
CA GLY A 222 6.65 -18.87 20.51
C GLY A 222 6.62 -18.20 21.89
N ALA A 223 7.47 -17.20 22.16
CA ALA A 223 7.55 -16.55 23.47
C ALA A 223 6.38 -15.58 23.72
N GLY A 224 5.85 -15.57 24.95
CA GLY A 224 4.77 -14.67 25.32
C GLY A 224 5.22 -13.20 25.47
N ARG A 225 4.26 -12.27 25.51
CA ARG A 225 4.54 -10.81 25.70
C ARG A 225 5.44 -10.47 26.91
N PRO A 226 5.39 -11.15 28.08
CA PRO A 226 6.31 -10.84 29.19
C PRO A 226 7.78 -11.18 28.88
N GLU A 227 8.02 -12.28 28.18
CA GLU A 227 9.37 -12.73 27.80
C GLU A 227 9.91 -11.91 26.64
N LEU A 228 9.05 -11.55 25.68
CA LEU A 228 9.37 -10.59 24.62
C LEU A 228 9.62 -9.18 25.18
N ALA A 229 8.94 -8.77 26.26
CA ALA A 229 9.20 -7.52 26.94
C ALA A 229 10.52 -7.55 27.72
N ALA A 230 10.88 -8.68 28.34
CA ALA A 230 12.20 -8.86 28.95
C ALA A 230 13.32 -8.87 27.90
N TYR A 231 13.10 -9.51 26.76
CA TYR A 231 13.98 -9.46 25.60
C TYR A 231 14.13 -8.03 25.07
N GLN A 232 13.01 -7.33 24.86
CA GLN A 232 13.01 -5.93 24.45
C GLN A 232 13.72 -5.04 25.48
N HIS A 233 13.57 -5.31 26.78
CA HIS A 233 14.25 -4.61 27.85
C HIS A 233 15.78 -4.82 27.80
N VAL A 234 16.25 -6.04 27.55
CA VAL A 234 17.67 -6.36 27.36
C VAL A 234 18.21 -5.70 26.09
N VAL A 235 17.45 -5.77 24.99
CA VAL A 235 17.79 -5.10 23.72
C VAL A 235 17.87 -3.59 23.90
N ASP A 236 16.94 -2.99 24.64
CA ASP A 236 16.93 -1.56 24.96
C ASP A 236 18.10 -1.18 25.88
N GLN A 237 18.40 -2.00 26.89
CA GLN A 237 19.51 -1.80 27.82
C GLN A 237 20.87 -1.83 27.10
N HIS A 238 21.01 -2.64 26.06
CA HIS A 238 22.24 -2.78 25.28
C HIS A 238 22.19 -2.08 23.92
N ALA A 239 21.19 -1.22 23.70
CA ALA A 239 20.90 -0.65 22.39
C ALA A 239 22.07 0.15 21.80
N GLU A 240 22.82 0.85 22.64
CA GLU A 240 23.98 1.64 22.23
C GLU A 240 25.13 0.76 21.74
N VAL A 241 25.44 -0.33 22.46
CA VAL A 241 26.47 -1.32 22.06
C VAL A 241 26.06 -2.04 20.78
N LEU A 242 24.80 -2.45 20.68
CA LEU A 242 24.28 -3.13 19.50
C LEU A 242 24.27 -2.21 18.26
N THR A 243 23.96 -0.93 18.45
CA THR A 243 24.07 0.08 17.38
C THR A 243 25.52 0.28 16.93
N GLN A 244 26.47 0.32 17.86
CA GLN A 244 27.91 0.42 17.54
C GLN A 244 28.42 -0.81 16.79
N LEU A 245 27.82 -1.98 17.01
CA LEU A 245 28.10 -3.22 16.29
C LEU A 245 27.35 -3.34 14.95
N GLY A 246 26.64 -2.29 14.51
CA GLY A 246 25.90 -2.27 13.25
C GLY A 246 24.53 -2.97 13.31
N VAL A 247 24.11 -3.46 14.48
CA VAL A 247 22.79 -4.08 14.69
C VAL A 247 21.78 -2.96 14.98
N ARG A 248 20.89 -2.69 14.02
CA ARG A 248 19.88 -1.64 14.15
C ARG A 248 18.66 -2.11 14.96
N ILE A 249 18.50 -1.56 16.15
CA ILE A 249 17.29 -1.72 16.96
C ILE A 249 16.32 -0.59 16.59
N ARG A 250 15.14 -0.94 16.05
CA ARG A 250 14.08 0.05 15.72
C ARG A 250 13.74 0.88 16.96
N ARG A 251 13.95 2.20 16.93
CA ARG A 251 13.56 3.12 18.03
C ARG A 251 12.06 3.41 18.02
N ARG A 252 11.49 3.30 19.23
CA ARG A 252 10.28 3.93 19.84
C ARG A 252 9.26 4.59 18.89
N GLY A 253 8.05 4.02 18.83
CA GLY A 253 6.84 4.74 18.40
C GLY A 253 5.73 3.84 17.85
N ARG A 254 6.09 2.79 17.12
CA ARG A 254 5.21 1.65 16.85
C ARG A 254 6.05 0.41 17.11
N ALA A 255 5.70 -0.35 18.14
CA ALA A 255 6.19 -1.72 18.27
C ALA A 255 6.05 -2.39 16.89
N SER A 256 6.93 -3.34 16.54
CA SER A 256 6.53 -4.30 15.51
C SER A 256 5.11 -4.73 15.88
N LYS A 257 4.13 -4.58 14.99
CA LYS A 257 2.74 -4.92 15.33
C LYS A 257 2.64 -6.36 15.87
N GLY A 258 3.68 -7.16 15.71
CA GLY A 258 3.93 -8.37 16.48
C GLY A 258 3.53 -9.59 15.69
N TYR A 259 3.44 -10.72 16.37
CA TYR A 259 2.80 -11.91 15.85
C TYR A 259 1.27 -11.72 15.78
N SER A 260 0.61 -12.44 14.87
CA SER A 260 -0.83 -12.48 14.65
C SER A 260 -1.24 -13.94 14.61
N GLY A 261 -1.96 -14.38 15.65
CA GLY A 261 -2.46 -15.74 15.74
C GLY A 261 -3.39 -16.08 14.58
N THR A 262 -4.22 -15.13 14.14
CA THR A 262 -5.16 -15.34 13.04
C THR A 262 -4.44 -15.54 11.71
N VAL A 263 -3.38 -14.76 11.41
CA VAL A 263 -2.57 -14.93 10.20
C VAL A 263 -1.82 -16.26 10.22
N ALA A 264 -1.25 -16.64 11.37
CA ALA A 264 -0.53 -17.91 11.52
C ALA A 264 -1.47 -19.12 11.37
N LEU A 265 -2.63 -19.08 12.01
CA LEU A 265 -3.66 -20.10 11.87
C LEU A 265 -4.19 -20.19 10.43
N THR A 266 -4.39 -19.05 9.76
CA THR A 266 -4.80 -19.03 8.35
C THR A 266 -3.76 -19.70 7.47
N ARG A 267 -2.46 -19.44 7.72
CA ARG A 267 -1.37 -20.12 7.01
C ARG A 267 -1.44 -21.62 7.21
N GLU A 268 -1.53 -22.08 8.46
CA GLU A 268 -1.60 -23.50 8.80
C GLU A 268 -2.76 -24.18 8.06
N VAL A 269 -3.94 -23.57 8.11
CA VAL A 269 -5.15 -24.12 7.50
C VAL A 269 -5.07 -24.11 5.97
N LEU A 270 -4.50 -23.07 5.34
CA LEU A 270 -4.27 -23.07 3.89
C LEU A 270 -3.21 -24.11 3.49
N GLN A 271 -2.11 -24.24 4.22
CA GLN A 271 -1.09 -25.26 3.97
C GLN A 271 -1.65 -26.69 4.07
N ALA A 272 -2.61 -26.91 4.97
CA ALA A 272 -3.27 -28.21 5.10
C ALA A 272 -4.31 -28.49 4.01
N SER A 273 -4.85 -27.45 3.36
CA SER A 273 -6.00 -27.58 2.44
C SER A 273 -5.64 -27.43 0.96
N LEU A 274 -4.57 -26.68 0.64
CA LEU A 274 -4.20 -26.34 -0.72
C LEU A 274 -3.13 -27.29 -1.26
N ASP A 275 -3.12 -27.48 -2.58
CA ASP A 275 -2.08 -28.27 -3.25
C ASP A 275 -0.75 -27.49 -3.27
N GLU A 276 0.27 -28.03 -2.59
CA GLU A 276 1.61 -27.43 -2.50
C GLU A 276 2.34 -27.35 -3.85
N THR A 277 1.90 -28.10 -4.85
CA THR A 277 2.42 -28.02 -6.22
C THR A 277 1.82 -26.85 -7.00
N LEU A 278 0.66 -26.36 -6.57
CA LEU A 278 -0.05 -25.24 -7.16
C LEU A 278 0.22 -23.92 -6.42
N TRP A 279 0.45 -23.95 -5.11
CA TRP A 279 0.59 -22.74 -4.30
C TRP A 279 1.94 -22.63 -3.59
N SER A 280 2.55 -21.45 -3.70
CA SER A 280 3.68 -21.06 -2.87
C SER A 280 3.23 -20.13 -1.76
N ILE A 281 3.15 -20.65 -0.53
CA ILE A 281 2.72 -19.89 0.64
C ILE A 281 3.92 -19.28 1.35
N SER A 282 3.88 -17.97 1.56
CA SER A 282 4.94 -17.14 2.13
C SER A 282 4.39 -16.04 3.03
N GLY A 283 5.27 -15.32 3.73
CA GLY A 283 4.92 -14.21 4.61
C GLY A 283 5.42 -14.39 6.04
N GLY A 284 5.24 -13.36 6.86
CA GLY A 284 5.66 -13.35 8.28
C GLY A 284 4.49 -13.52 9.26
N GLY A 285 4.74 -13.33 10.55
CA GLY A 285 3.71 -13.40 11.59
C GLY A 285 2.68 -12.26 11.57
N GLY A 286 2.57 -11.48 10.49
CA GLY A 286 1.69 -10.32 10.42
C GLY A 286 0.97 -10.13 9.10
N SER A 287 1.30 -10.90 8.08
CA SER A 287 0.59 -10.96 6.80
C SER A 287 0.93 -12.27 6.10
N LEU A 288 0.04 -12.69 5.21
CA LEU A 288 0.13 -13.93 4.47
C LEU A 288 0.01 -13.66 2.98
N ARG A 289 0.82 -14.37 2.18
CA ARG A 289 0.71 -14.39 0.74
C ARG A 289 0.81 -15.82 0.23
N ALA A 290 -0.16 -16.29 -0.53
CA ALA A 290 -0.06 -17.54 -1.28
C ALA A 290 -0.12 -17.23 -2.78
N VAL A 291 0.94 -17.56 -3.52
CA VAL A 291 1.02 -17.28 -4.96
C VAL A 291 0.64 -18.53 -5.75
N LEU A 292 -0.22 -18.37 -6.76
CA LEU A 292 -0.61 -19.45 -7.66
C LEU A 292 0.49 -19.69 -8.71
N LEU A 293 1.22 -20.80 -8.57
CA LEU A 293 2.36 -21.16 -9.41
C LEU A 293 2.00 -21.39 -10.89
N PRO A 294 0.88 -22.03 -11.26
CA PRO A 294 0.45 -22.12 -12.66
C PRO A 294 0.40 -20.77 -13.37
N PHE A 295 -0.14 -19.74 -12.71
CA PHE A 295 -0.19 -18.39 -13.25
C PHE A 295 1.21 -17.86 -13.56
N VAL A 296 2.11 -17.93 -12.57
CA VAL A 296 3.49 -17.43 -12.70
C VAL A 296 4.24 -18.15 -13.83
N ARG A 297 4.05 -19.47 -13.97
CA ARG A 297 4.68 -20.26 -15.04
C ARG A 297 4.22 -19.81 -16.43
N GLN A 298 2.93 -19.55 -16.60
CA GLN A 298 2.38 -19.09 -17.88
C GLN A 298 2.90 -17.69 -18.23
N VAL A 299 2.92 -16.76 -17.28
CA VAL A 299 3.48 -15.42 -17.50
C VAL A 299 4.98 -15.47 -17.79
N ALA A 300 5.76 -16.28 -17.07
CA ALA A 300 7.20 -16.42 -17.32
C ALA A 300 7.49 -17.04 -18.70
N THR A 301 6.68 -18.04 -19.11
CA THR A 301 6.78 -18.65 -20.44
C THR A 301 6.52 -17.63 -21.53
N TRP A 302 5.48 -16.80 -21.37
CA TRP A 302 5.16 -15.73 -22.31
C TRP A 302 6.26 -14.65 -22.36
N ALA A 303 6.78 -14.22 -21.20
CA ALA A 303 7.80 -13.18 -21.12
C ALA A 303 9.19 -13.62 -21.63
N ASN A 304 9.35 -14.89 -22.03
CA ASN A 304 10.63 -15.51 -22.39
C ASN A 304 11.72 -15.28 -21.32
N SER A 305 11.32 -15.09 -20.06
CA SER A 305 12.23 -14.80 -18.96
C SER A 305 12.55 -16.10 -18.20
N LYS A 306 13.82 -16.29 -17.84
CA LYS A 306 14.25 -17.37 -16.93
C LYS A 306 14.06 -16.99 -15.46
N GLU A 307 13.62 -15.77 -15.19
CA GLU A 307 13.51 -15.24 -13.83
C GLU A 307 12.23 -15.75 -13.17
N ARG A 308 12.43 -16.41 -12.03
CA ARG A 308 11.36 -16.80 -11.13
C ARG A 308 10.74 -15.52 -10.58
N LEU A 309 9.44 -15.36 -10.88
CA LEU A 309 8.53 -14.29 -10.44
C LEU A 309 8.52 -13.07 -11.36
N SER A 310 7.74 -13.16 -12.43
CA SER A 310 7.19 -11.96 -13.09
C SER A 310 6.48 -11.06 -12.08
N GLY A 311 6.54 -9.73 -12.26
CA GLY A 311 5.82 -8.78 -11.42
C GLY A 311 4.33 -9.12 -11.32
N LEU A 312 3.71 -9.46 -12.46
CA LEU A 312 2.33 -9.93 -12.57
C LEU A 312 2.17 -11.34 -11.97
N ARG A 313 1.24 -11.48 -11.04
CA ARG A 313 0.94 -12.72 -10.31
C ARG A 313 -0.53 -12.77 -9.88
N MET A 314 -1.03 -13.99 -9.70
CA MET A 314 -2.27 -14.25 -8.96
C MET A 314 -1.93 -14.73 -7.55
N GLN A 315 -2.55 -14.13 -6.54
CA GLN A 315 -2.26 -14.45 -5.14
C GLN A 315 -3.51 -14.45 -4.26
N LEU A 316 -3.46 -15.25 -3.19
CA LEU A 316 -4.23 -15.00 -1.98
C LEU A 316 -3.43 -14.09 -1.06
N PHE A 317 -4.08 -13.07 -0.51
CA PHE A 317 -3.48 -12.16 0.45
C PHE A 317 -4.37 -12.03 1.69
N ALA A 318 -3.74 -12.02 2.87
CA ALA A 318 -4.41 -11.70 4.12
C ALA A 318 -3.53 -10.81 4.98
N ASP A 319 -4.12 -9.73 5.49
CA ASP A 319 -3.53 -8.88 6.53
C ASP A 319 -4.25 -9.16 7.87
N ARG A 320 -3.71 -8.60 8.95
CA ARG A 320 -4.21 -8.78 10.31
C ARG A 320 -5.71 -8.46 10.45
N PRO A 321 -6.38 -9.11 11.41
CA PRO A 321 -7.69 -8.67 11.87
C PRO A 321 -7.72 -7.18 12.22
N LYS A 322 -8.78 -6.49 11.82
CA LYS A 322 -9.06 -5.10 12.18
C LYS A 322 -10.54 -4.98 12.53
N ASN A 323 -10.85 -4.37 13.67
CA ASN A 323 -12.23 -4.12 14.11
C ASN A 323 -13.10 -5.38 14.12
N GLY A 324 -12.53 -6.50 14.57
CA GLY A 324 -13.26 -7.77 14.63
C GLY A 324 -13.52 -8.42 13.27
N ARG A 325 -12.80 -8.02 12.21
CA ARG A 325 -12.90 -8.62 10.87
C ARG A 325 -11.54 -9.03 10.34
N PHE A 326 -11.48 -10.22 9.76
CA PHE A 326 -10.31 -10.76 9.07
C PHE A 326 -10.66 -11.02 7.61
N ARG A 327 -9.75 -10.68 6.69
CA ARG A 327 -10.03 -10.70 5.25
C ARG A 327 -8.97 -11.50 4.51
N ILE A 328 -9.43 -12.36 3.62
CA ILE A 328 -8.59 -13.10 2.68
C ILE A 328 -9.08 -12.75 1.27
N VAL A 329 -8.21 -12.22 0.43
CA VAL A 329 -8.55 -11.81 -0.95
C VAL A 329 -7.81 -12.65 -1.97
N LEU A 330 -8.48 -13.05 -3.05
CA LEU A 330 -7.89 -13.59 -4.27
C LEU A 330 -7.83 -12.47 -5.30
N GLU A 331 -6.64 -12.16 -5.79
CA GLU A 331 -6.40 -11.00 -6.67
C GLU A 331 -5.31 -11.26 -7.71
N VAL A 332 -5.37 -10.51 -8.82
CA VAL A 332 -4.31 -10.45 -9.84
C VAL A 332 -3.56 -9.12 -9.69
N VAL A 333 -2.28 -9.18 -9.32
CA VAL A 333 -1.49 -8.01 -8.92
C VAL A 333 -0.14 -7.96 -9.62
N GLY A 334 0.48 -6.78 -9.60
CA GLY A 334 1.77 -6.50 -10.23
C GLY A 334 1.67 -6.24 -11.73
N ASP A 335 2.83 -6.14 -12.38
CA ASP A 335 2.94 -5.64 -13.75
C ASP A 335 3.57 -6.65 -14.71
N LEU A 336 3.11 -6.60 -15.96
CA LEU A 336 3.59 -7.50 -17.00
C LEU A 336 4.94 -6.99 -17.51
N ALA A 337 5.98 -7.81 -17.37
CA ALA A 337 7.34 -7.42 -17.72
C ALA A 337 7.43 -7.00 -19.20
N GLY A 338 7.97 -5.82 -19.47
CA GLY A 338 8.12 -5.27 -20.82
C GLY A 338 6.86 -4.65 -21.42
N ALA A 339 5.71 -4.70 -20.74
CA ALA A 339 4.50 -3.99 -21.14
C ALA A 339 4.43 -2.61 -20.46
N ASP A 340 3.71 -1.67 -21.06
CA ASP A 340 3.40 -0.41 -20.40
C ASP A 340 2.34 -0.59 -19.29
N ARG A 341 2.11 0.48 -18.52
CA ARG A 341 1.20 0.47 -17.37
C ARG A 341 -0.27 0.27 -17.79
N GLU A 342 -0.69 0.85 -18.92
CA GLU A 342 -2.07 0.72 -19.40
C GLU A 342 -2.36 -0.73 -19.79
N THR A 343 -1.43 -1.36 -20.48
CA THR A 343 -1.48 -2.79 -20.83
C THR A 343 -1.47 -3.66 -19.57
N SER A 344 -0.59 -3.37 -18.60
CA SER A 344 -0.54 -4.12 -17.32
C SER A 344 -1.81 -3.94 -16.48
N LEU A 345 -2.44 -2.76 -16.50
CA LEU A 345 -3.71 -2.50 -15.84
C LEU A 345 -4.85 -3.23 -16.55
N ALA A 346 -4.95 -3.11 -17.88
CA ALA A 346 -5.93 -3.82 -18.69
C ALA A 346 -5.83 -5.33 -18.48
N MET A 347 -4.61 -5.88 -18.42
CA MET A 347 -4.36 -7.29 -18.14
C MET A 347 -4.88 -7.72 -16.77
N ARG A 348 -4.69 -6.90 -15.73
CA ARG A 348 -5.23 -7.20 -14.39
C ARG A 348 -6.76 -7.11 -14.35
N LEU A 349 -7.35 -6.13 -15.01
CA LEU A 349 -8.80 -5.94 -15.03
C LEU A 349 -9.50 -7.05 -15.83
N HIS A 350 -9.05 -7.30 -17.06
CA HIS A 350 -9.56 -8.39 -17.91
C HIS A 350 -9.26 -9.77 -17.31
N GLY A 351 -8.07 -9.94 -16.71
CA GLY A 351 -7.71 -11.15 -15.97
C GLY A 351 -8.66 -11.37 -14.80
N GLY A 352 -8.92 -10.34 -14.00
CA GLY A 352 -9.88 -10.37 -12.91
C GLY A 352 -11.30 -10.75 -13.37
N ASP A 353 -11.80 -10.13 -14.44
CA ASP A 353 -13.13 -10.42 -15.01
C ASP A 353 -13.23 -11.87 -15.50
N ALA A 354 -12.22 -12.35 -16.23
CA ALA A 354 -12.22 -13.71 -16.75
C ALA A 354 -12.09 -14.75 -15.64
N VAL A 355 -11.29 -14.48 -14.61
CA VAL A 355 -11.19 -15.34 -13.42
C VAL A 355 -12.52 -15.39 -12.68
N ARG A 356 -13.19 -14.25 -12.49
CA ARG A 356 -14.53 -14.23 -11.87
C ARG A 356 -15.52 -15.07 -12.63
N ALA A 357 -15.60 -14.92 -13.95
CA ALA A 357 -16.49 -15.73 -14.79
C ALA A 357 -16.16 -17.24 -14.68
N ALA A 358 -14.87 -17.60 -14.63
CA ALA A 358 -14.45 -18.99 -14.44
C ALA A 358 -14.81 -19.55 -13.06
N LEU A 359 -14.73 -18.73 -12.02
CA LEU A 359 -15.05 -19.10 -10.65
C LEU A 359 -16.56 -19.15 -10.38
N GLU A 360 -17.36 -18.28 -11.00
CA GLU A 360 -18.82 -18.24 -10.87
C GLU A 360 -19.45 -19.53 -11.40
N ALA A 361 -18.85 -20.15 -12.41
CA ALA A 361 -19.26 -21.46 -12.91
C ALA A 361 -19.04 -22.62 -11.91
N VAL A 362 -18.22 -22.42 -10.87
CA VAL A 362 -17.88 -23.44 -9.85
C VAL A 362 -18.60 -23.21 -8.53
N ASP A 363 -18.72 -21.96 -8.09
CA ASP A 363 -19.40 -21.56 -6.85
C ASP A 363 -20.01 -20.17 -7.06
N ASP A 364 -21.30 -20.13 -7.41
CA ASP A 364 -22.08 -18.90 -7.64
C ASP A 364 -22.31 -18.09 -6.35
N GLY A 365 -22.11 -18.72 -5.19
CA GLY A 365 -22.15 -18.10 -3.87
C GLY A 365 -20.84 -17.45 -3.45
N LEU A 366 -19.85 -17.31 -4.35
CA LEU A 366 -18.59 -16.65 -4.01
C LEU A 366 -18.78 -15.15 -3.82
N PRO A 367 -18.07 -14.55 -2.84
CA PRO A 367 -18.12 -13.11 -2.59
C PRO A 367 -17.27 -12.35 -3.62
N PHE A 368 -17.77 -12.29 -4.86
CA PHE A 368 -17.09 -11.59 -5.96
C PHE A 368 -16.92 -10.10 -5.68
N ARG A 369 -15.83 -9.54 -6.22
CA ARG A 369 -15.49 -8.11 -6.19
C ARG A 369 -15.14 -7.64 -7.61
N GLN A 370 -15.08 -6.34 -7.86
CA GLN A 370 -14.76 -5.82 -9.19
C GLN A 370 -13.24 -5.61 -9.36
N LYS A 371 -12.81 -5.26 -10.58
CA LYS A 371 -11.42 -4.92 -10.92
C LYS A 371 -10.43 -6.08 -10.69
N ALA A 372 -9.29 -5.82 -10.07
CA ALA A 372 -8.21 -6.82 -9.88
C ALA A 372 -8.47 -7.80 -8.73
N THR A 373 -9.36 -7.46 -7.78
CA THR A 373 -9.80 -8.36 -6.70
C THR A 373 -10.90 -9.27 -7.23
N CYS A 374 -10.61 -10.56 -7.34
CA CYS A 374 -11.56 -11.54 -7.87
C CYS A 374 -12.59 -11.93 -6.81
N VAL A 375 -12.12 -12.31 -5.61
CA VAL A 375 -12.96 -12.86 -4.53
C VAL A 375 -12.46 -12.33 -3.18
N ARG A 376 -13.38 -11.98 -2.27
CA ARG A 376 -13.04 -11.55 -0.90
C ARG A 376 -13.77 -12.38 0.16
N PHE A 377 -13.03 -13.20 0.91
CA PHE A 377 -13.56 -13.94 2.04
C PHE A 377 -13.44 -13.10 3.31
N ASP A 378 -14.58 -12.75 3.90
CA ASP A 378 -14.66 -12.05 5.19
C ASP A 378 -14.92 -13.09 6.30
N VAL A 379 -14.14 -13.01 7.38
CA VAL A 379 -14.30 -13.81 8.59
C VAL A 379 -14.50 -12.88 9.77
N ASP A 380 -15.66 -13.00 10.42
CA ASP A 380 -15.94 -12.26 11.65
C ASP A 380 -15.13 -12.86 12.82
N VAL A 381 -14.28 -12.03 13.39
CA VAL A 381 -13.41 -12.33 14.53
C VAL A 381 -13.66 -11.32 15.66
N PRO A 382 -14.90 -11.18 16.18
CA PRO A 382 -15.31 -10.06 17.04
C PRO A 382 -14.52 -9.95 18.36
N ALA A 383 -13.88 -11.02 18.83
CA ALA A 383 -13.02 -10.97 20.01
C ALA A 383 -11.65 -10.30 19.72
N ILE A 384 -11.31 -10.10 18.45
CA ILE A 384 -10.05 -9.54 17.96
C ILE A 384 -10.32 -8.15 17.37
N GLY A 385 -10.62 -7.19 18.25
CA GLY A 385 -10.87 -5.80 17.88
C GLY A 385 -9.58 -5.00 17.65
N GLU A 386 -8.53 -5.33 18.39
CA GLU A 386 -7.22 -4.68 18.35
C GLU A 386 -6.11 -5.73 18.14
N VAL A 387 -4.93 -5.27 17.72
CA VAL A 387 -3.79 -6.14 17.40
C VAL A 387 -3.34 -6.95 18.62
N GLU A 388 -3.49 -6.37 19.81
CA GLU A 388 -3.17 -6.95 21.12
C GLU A 388 -3.96 -8.21 21.43
N ALA A 389 -5.18 -8.32 20.89
CA ALA A 389 -6.10 -9.42 21.15
C ALA A 389 -5.90 -10.61 20.20
N ASP A 390 -5.05 -10.46 19.18
CA ASP A 390 -4.82 -11.47 18.13
C ASP A 390 -3.76 -12.51 18.53
N THR A 391 -4.08 -13.30 19.55
CA THR A 391 -3.24 -14.42 20.04
C THR A 391 -3.62 -15.74 19.38
N ASP A 392 -2.77 -16.77 19.50
CA ASP A 392 -3.09 -18.12 19.02
C ASP A 392 -4.38 -18.68 19.65
N ASP A 393 -4.55 -18.50 20.97
CA ASP A 393 -5.73 -18.95 21.70
C ASP A 393 -7.00 -18.24 21.23
N ALA A 394 -6.92 -16.92 20.97
CA ALA A 394 -8.06 -16.15 20.46
C ALA A 394 -8.38 -16.56 19.01
N ALA A 395 -7.36 -16.75 18.18
CA ALA A 395 -7.50 -17.19 16.80
C ALA A 395 -8.08 -18.60 16.69
N ALA A 396 -7.73 -19.51 17.61
CA ALA A 396 -8.20 -20.89 17.62
C ALA A 396 -9.73 -21.02 17.63
N ALA A 397 -10.43 -20.07 18.27
CA ALA A 397 -11.90 -20.01 18.27
C ALA A 397 -12.49 -19.86 16.85
N TYR A 398 -11.72 -19.33 15.90
CA TYR A 398 -12.12 -19.05 14.53
C TYR A 398 -11.59 -20.07 13.51
N ARG A 399 -10.86 -21.11 13.96
CA ARG A 399 -10.31 -22.17 13.11
C ARG A 399 -11.34 -22.74 12.14
N GLY A 400 -12.52 -23.11 12.62
CA GLY A 400 -13.57 -23.69 11.77
C GLY A 400 -14.08 -22.72 10.68
N ALA A 401 -14.01 -21.40 10.90
CA ALA A 401 -14.35 -20.43 9.87
C ALA A 401 -13.24 -20.32 8.81
N LEU A 402 -11.99 -20.31 9.25
CA LEU A 402 -10.82 -20.31 8.36
C LEU A 402 -10.71 -21.60 7.54
N GLU A 403 -11.01 -22.76 8.13
CA GLU A 403 -11.08 -24.06 7.44
C GLU A 403 -12.16 -24.07 6.36
N ARG A 404 -13.31 -23.43 6.62
CA ARG A 404 -14.33 -23.25 5.57
C ARG A 404 -13.81 -22.40 4.43
N VAL A 405 -13.11 -21.30 4.71
CA VAL A 405 -12.52 -20.47 3.65
C VAL A 405 -11.49 -21.27 2.85
N ALA A 406 -10.56 -21.95 3.51
CA ALA A 406 -9.55 -22.76 2.84
C ALA A 406 -10.16 -23.89 2.00
N ALA A 407 -11.18 -24.58 2.51
CA ALA A 407 -11.92 -25.58 1.76
C ALA A 407 -12.69 -24.98 0.57
N ARG A 408 -13.16 -23.73 0.65
CA ARG A 408 -13.73 -23.03 -0.52
C ARG A 408 -12.64 -22.77 -1.55
N VAL A 409 -11.51 -22.20 -1.15
CA VAL A 409 -10.37 -21.91 -2.04
C VAL A 409 -9.87 -23.19 -2.73
N ALA A 410 -9.71 -24.29 -2.00
CA ALA A 410 -9.28 -25.58 -2.55
C ALA A 410 -10.21 -26.07 -3.68
N ARG A 411 -11.53 -25.87 -3.56
CA ARG A 411 -12.48 -26.21 -4.65
C ARG A 411 -12.31 -25.38 -5.90
N LEU A 412 -11.68 -24.21 -5.80
CA LEU A 412 -11.44 -23.32 -6.94
C LEU A 412 -10.18 -23.69 -7.72
N GLU A 413 -9.27 -24.50 -7.16
CA GLU A 413 -7.97 -24.82 -7.76
C GLU A 413 -8.11 -25.36 -9.18
N GLY A 414 -9.04 -26.30 -9.41
CA GLY A 414 -9.27 -26.86 -10.73
C GLY A 414 -9.69 -25.82 -11.77
N ALA A 415 -10.55 -24.86 -11.40
CA ALA A 415 -10.96 -23.79 -12.29
C ALA A 415 -9.84 -22.77 -12.54
N LEU A 416 -9.07 -22.43 -11.50
CA LEU A 416 -7.93 -21.52 -11.62
C LEU A 416 -6.85 -22.11 -12.52
N VAL A 417 -6.53 -23.40 -12.39
CA VAL A 417 -5.60 -24.11 -13.27
C VAL A 417 -6.13 -24.15 -14.70
N ALA A 418 -7.39 -24.57 -14.90
CA ALA A 418 -8.00 -24.64 -16.22
C ALA A 418 -8.01 -23.26 -16.92
N TRP A 419 -8.26 -22.19 -16.17
CA TRP A 419 -8.18 -20.82 -16.68
C TRP A 419 -6.75 -20.43 -17.05
N CYS A 420 -5.76 -20.74 -16.19
CA CYS A 420 -4.34 -20.49 -16.46
C CYS A 420 -3.86 -21.22 -17.73
N ASP A 421 -4.36 -22.43 -17.99
CA ASP A 421 -3.91 -23.23 -19.14
C ASP A 421 -4.61 -22.87 -20.45
N SER A 422 -5.80 -22.27 -20.41
CA SER A 422 -6.63 -22.05 -21.60
C SER A 422 -6.86 -20.58 -21.95
N ALA A 423 -7.18 -19.73 -20.96
CA ALA A 423 -7.59 -18.35 -21.17
C ALA A 423 -6.42 -17.37 -20.99
N LEU A 424 -5.59 -17.59 -19.98
CA LEU A 424 -4.45 -16.72 -19.67
C LEU A 424 -3.47 -16.58 -20.85
N PRO A 425 -3.07 -17.64 -21.59
CA PRO A 425 -2.14 -17.50 -22.72
C PRO A 425 -2.71 -16.59 -23.82
N ARG A 426 -4.01 -16.71 -24.12
CA ARG A 426 -4.67 -15.84 -25.11
C ARG A 426 -4.72 -14.39 -24.65
N GLN A 427 -4.99 -14.16 -23.37
CA GLN A 427 -4.97 -12.80 -22.81
C GLN A 427 -3.58 -12.17 -22.89
N LEU A 428 -2.53 -12.96 -22.64
CA LEU A 428 -1.14 -12.50 -22.76
C LEU A 428 -0.76 -12.22 -24.22
N GLU A 429 -1.23 -13.03 -25.18
CA GLU A 429 -1.05 -12.79 -26.61
C GLU A 429 -1.78 -11.52 -27.09
N ASP A 430 -3.03 -11.30 -26.67
CA ASP A 430 -3.81 -10.11 -27.01
C ASP A 430 -3.16 -8.82 -26.48
N ALA A 431 -2.52 -8.90 -25.30
CA ALA A 431 -1.77 -7.80 -24.72
C ALA A 431 -0.52 -7.44 -25.54
N GLN A 432 0.09 -8.40 -26.24
CA GLN A 432 1.25 -8.19 -27.13
C GLN A 432 0.86 -7.53 -28.47
N GLY A 433 -0.36 -7.78 -28.96
CA GLY A 433 -0.85 -7.18 -30.20
C GLY A 433 -1.28 -5.72 -30.08
N SER A 434 -1.34 -5.18 -28.85
CA SER A 434 -1.80 -3.83 -28.51
C SER A 434 -0.66 -2.87 -28.15
N THR A 435 0.55 -3.40 -27.87
CA THR A 435 1.83 -2.65 -27.76
C THR A 435 2.47 -2.45 -29.12
#